data_AF-A0A8S8Z5Q5-F1
#
_entry.id   AF-A0A8S8Z5Q5-F1
#
_cell.length_a   1.000
_cell.length_b   1.000
_cell.length_c   1.000
_cell.angle_alpha   90.00
_cell.angle_beta   90.00
_cell.angle_gamma   90.00
#
_symmetry.space_group_name_H-M   'P 1'
#
loop_
_entity.id
_entity.type
_entity.pdbx_description
1 polymer ?
#
loop_
_entity_poly.entity_id
_entity_poly.type
_entity_poly.pdbx_seq_one_letter_code
_entity_poly.pdbx_strand_id
1 'polypeptide(L)'
;MSYILDESVGYLVLIGVGMLMASVVLILVKAETKWLGTKKTFEWFSTAGRTVKTGLIVTSVVSAWTWAATLLQSSTVAYQYGVSGPFWYAAGASIQVVLFAILAIELKRKSPMSHTFPEMINARFGKSSQKFF
;
A
#
# COMPACT_ATOMS: atom_id res chain seq x y z
N MET A 1 32.72 17.76 -4.35
CA MET A 1 31.62 16.92 -4.84
C MET A 1 30.73 17.82 -5.68
N SER A 2 30.77 17.74 -7.00
CA SER A 2 29.85 18.51 -7.86
C SER A 2 28.51 17.77 -7.91
N TYR A 3 27.47 18.36 -7.34
CA TYR A 3 26.12 17.80 -7.41
C TYR A 3 25.57 17.95 -8.83
N ILE A 4 24.99 16.88 -9.38
CA ILE A 4 24.39 16.88 -10.73
C ILE A 4 23.12 17.74 -10.76
N LEU A 5 22.46 17.90 -9.60
CA LEU A 5 21.32 18.78 -9.36
C LEU A 5 21.64 19.73 -8.20
N ASP A 6 21.22 20.99 -8.34
CA ASP A 6 21.36 21.98 -7.27
C ASP A 6 20.51 21.62 -6.04
N GLU A 7 21.01 21.92 -4.84
CA GLU A 7 20.36 21.56 -3.57
C GLU A 7 18.97 22.21 -3.46
N SER A 8 18.81 23.42 -4.03
CA SER A 8 17.54 24.14 -4.11
C SER A 8 16.45 23.34 -4.84
N VAL A 9 16.82 22.58 -5.88
CA VAL A 9 15.89 21.73 -6.64
C VAL A 9 15.42 20.56 -5.79
N GLY A 10 16.32 19.98 -4.98
CA GLY A 10 15.98 18.92 -4.04
C GLY A 10 14.94 19.38 -3.01
N TYR A 11 15.15 20.53 -2.39
CA TYR A 11 14.18 21.12 -1.45
C TYR A 11 12.86 21.48 -2.13
N LEU A 12 12.91 22.04 -3.35
CA LEU A 12 11.71 22.39 -4.10
C LEU A 12 10.87 21.14 -4.43
N VAL A 13 11.50 20.04 -4.85
CA VAL A 13 10.79 18.78 -5.12
C VAL A 13 10.20 18.22 -3.82
N LEU A 14 10.99 18.13 -2.75
CA LEU A 14 10.53 17.56 -1.47
C LEU A 14 9.34 18.34 -0.90
N ILE A 15 9.47 19.66 -0.80
CA ILE A 15 8.49 20.53 -0.19
C ILE A 15 7.31 20.77 -1.15
N GLY A 16 7.58 21.05 -2.41
CA GLY A 16 6.56 21.36 -3.42
C GLY A 16 5.66 20.17 -3.73
N VAL A 17 6.24 19.00 -4.04
CA VAL A 17 5.45 17.79 -4.31
C VAL A 17 4.75 17.32 -3.04
N GLY A 18 5.42 17.40 -1.89
CA GLY A 18 4.82 17.08 -0.59
C GLY A 18 3.59 17.94 -0.28
N MET A 19 3.69 19.27 -0.44
CA MET A 19 2.56 20.18 -0.22
C MET A 19 1.42 19.95 -1.22
N LEU A 20 1.74 19.70 -2.49
CA LEU A 20 0.72 19.39 -3.51
C LEU A 20 -0.04 18.11 -3.14
N MET A 21 0.67 17.04 -2.80
CA MET A 21 0.05 15.77 -2.39
C MET A 21 -0.79 15.92 -1.14
N ALA A 22 -0.26 16.61 -0.12
CA ALA A 22 -1.02 16.90 1.11
C ALA A 22 -2.30 17.68 0.80
N SER A 23 -2.22 18.69 -0.06
CA SER A 23 -3.39 19.50 -0.46
C SER A 23 -4.44 18.67 -1.18
N VAL A 24 -4.02 17.81 -2.13
CA VAL A 24 -4.93 16.90 -2.85
C VAL A 24 -5.62 15.95 -1.88
N VAL A 25 -4.87 15.31 -0.98
CA VAL A 25 -5.44 14.40 0.03
C VAL A 25 -6.42 15.13 0.95
N LEU A 26 -6.08 16.33 1.41
CA LEU A 26 -6.97 17.14 2.26
C LEU A 26 -8.28 17.51 1.55
N ILE A 27 -8.21 17.84 0.26
CA ILE A 27 -9.40 18.13 -0.55
C ILE A 27 -10.26 16.87 -0.70
N LEU A 28 -9.65 15.72 -1.01
CA LEU A 28 -10.37 14.44 -1.14
C LEU A 28 -11.06 14.05 0.16
N VAL A 29 -10.37 14.13 1.30
CA VAL A 29 -10.95 13.81 2.62
C VAL A 29 -12.11 14.75 2.96
N LYS A 30 -12.00 16.06 2.64
CA LYS A 30 -13.09 17.01 2.84
C LYS A 30 -14.28 16.71 1.93
N ALA A 31 -14.04 16.37 0.67
CA ALA A 31 -15.09 16.00 -0.28
C ALA A 31 -15.80 14.71 0.17
N GLU A 32 -15.04 13.70 0.58
CA GLU A 32 -15.57 12.42 1.09
C GLU A 32 -16.41 12.63 2.35
N THR A 33 -15.93 13.43 3.30
CA THR A 33 -16.68 13.75 4.53
C THR A 33 -18.00 14.47 4.20
N LYS A 34 -17.99 15.37 3.21
CA LYS A 34 -19.16 16.19 2.84
C LYS A 34 -20.20 15.41 2.02
N TRP A 35 -19.78 14.51 1.13
CA TRP A 35 -20.66 13.87 0.15
C TRP A 35 -20.93 12.39 0.41
N LEU A 36 -19.97 11.66 1.00
CA LEU A 36 -20.12 10.22 1.28
C LEU A 36 -20.51 9.91 2.74
N GLY A 37 -20.59 10.93 3.61
CA GLY A 37 -21.06 10.77 4.98
C GLY A 37 -20.14 9.90 5.84
N THR A 38 -18.84 9.90 5.56
CA THR A 38 -17.85 9.09 6.29
C THR A 38 -17.76 9.49 7.76
N LYS A 39 -17.71 8.48 8.63
CA LYS A 39 -17.61 8.68 10.08
C LYS A 39 -16.14 8.75 10.50
N LYS A 40 -15.76 9.75 11.30
CA LYS A 40 -14.40 9.87 11.85
C LYS A 40 -14.21 8.99 13.08
N THR A 41 -14.38 7.68 12.93
CA THR A 41 -14.12 6.68 13.98
C THR A 41 -12.97 5.78 13.56
N PHE A 42 -12.28 5.20 14.54
CA PHE A 42 -11.20 4.25 14.27
C PHE A 42 -11.67 3.06 13.43
N GLU A 43 -12.84 2.50 13.76
CA GLU A 43 -13.42 1.38 13.00
C GLU A 43 -13.66 1.76 11.53
N TRP A 44 -14.15 2.97 11.26
CA TRP A 44 -14.40 3.42 9.90
C TRP A 44 -13.10 3.68 9.15
N PHE A 45 -12.08 4.24 9.80
CA PHE A 45 -10.76 4.45 9.20
C PHE A 45 -10.09 3.12 8.84
N SER A 46 -10.13 2.13 9.74
CA SER A 46 -9.49 0.83 9.54
C SER A 46 -10.26 -0.10 8.58
N THR A 47 -11.58 0.05 8.44
CA THR A 47 -12.41 -0.84 7.62
C THR A 47 -13.05 -0.18 6.41
N ALA A 48 -12.85 1.13 6.23
CA ALA A 48 -13.55 1.96 5.24
C ALA A 48 -15.08 1.72 5.25
N GLY A 49 -15.65 1.54 6.44
CA GLY A 49 -17.08 1.25 6.63
C GLY A 49 -17.57 -0.10 6.07
N ARG A 50 -16.66 -0.97 5.59
CA ARG A 50 -16.96 -2.22 4.87
C ARG A 50 -17.83 -1.99 3.60
N THR A 51 -17.82 -0.78 3.04
CA THR A 51 -18.64 -0.40 1.86
C THR A 51 -17.85 -0.43 0.55
N VAL A 52 -16.53 -0.58 0.60
CA VAL A 52 -15.66 -0.55 -0.58
C VAL A 52 -15.81 -1.85 -1.38
N LYS A 53 -16.15 -1.71 -2.67
CA LYS A 53 -16.31 -2.86 -3.58
C LYS A 53 -14.97 -3.47 -3.97
N THR A 54 -14.99 -4.75 -4.32
CA THR A 54 -13.80 -5.55 -4.69
C THR A 54 -12.91 -4.88 -5.73
N GLY A 55 -13.47 -4.23 -6.75
CA GLY A 55 -12.69 -3.53 -7.78
C GLY A 55 -11.76 -2.46 -7.20
N LEU A 56 -12.28 -1.61 -6.32
CA LEU A 56 -11.47 -0.57 -5.66
C LEU A 56 -10.43 -1.18 -4.71
N ILE A 57 -10.78 -2.26 -4.01
CA ILE A 57 -9.84 -2.99 -3.16
C ILE A 57 -8.66 -3.52 -4.00
N VAL A 58 -8.94 -4.20 -5.12
CA VAL A 58 -7.90 -4.75 -6.00
C VAL A 58 -6.99 -3.63 -6.54
N THR A 59 -7.57 -2.51 -6.99
CA THR A 59 -6.75 -1.38 -7.48
C THR A 59 -5.86 -0.80 -6.38
N SER A 60 -6.34 -0.72 -5.13
CA SER A 60 -5.54 -0.21 -4.02
C SER A 60 -4.35 -1.12 -3.71
N VAL A 61 -4.54 -2.45 -3.76
CA VAL A 61 -3.48 -3.45 -3.55
C VAL A 61 -2.42 -3.37 -4.65
N VAL A 62 -2.83 -3.32 -5.93
CA VAL A 62 -1.89 -3.19 -7.06
C VAL A 62 -1.10 -1.88 -6.97
N SER A 63 -1.76 -0.78 -6.59
CA SER A 63 -1.10 0.51 -6.39
C SER A 63 -0.05 0.46 -5.28
N ALA A 64 -0.35 -0.16 -4.14
CA ALA A 64 0.59 -0.28 -3.02
C ALA A 64 1.80 -1.16 -3.35
N TRP A 65 1.61 -2.17 -4.21
CA TRP A 65 2.71 -3.02 -4.68
C TRP A 65 3.59 -2.32 -5.73
N THR A 66 3.07 -1.32 -6.44
CA THR A 66 3.81 -0.55 -7.46
C THR A 66 4.69 0.53 -6.80
N TRP A 67 5.71 0.09 -6.08
CA TRP A 67 6.70 0.94 -5.41
C TRP A 67 8.00 1.10 -6.19
N ALA A 68 8.82 2.10 -5.85
CA ALA A 68 10.00 2.48 -6.61
C ALA A 68 10.97 1.32 -6.91
N ALA A 69 11.21 0.44 -5.94
CA ALA A 69 12.08 -0.72 -6.12
C ALA A 69 11.56 -1.70 -7.18
N THR A 70 10.25 -1.97 -7.23
CA THR A 70 9.67 -2.86 -8.27
C THR A 70 9.80 -2.25 -9.66
N LEU A 71 9.58 -0.93 -9.78
CA LEU A 71 9.71 -0.20 -11.05
C LEU A 71 11.16 -0.19 -11.55
N LEU A 72 12.12 0.07 -10.66
CA LEU A 72 13.54 0.04 -10.98
C LEU A 72 13.98 -1.36 -11.42
N GLN A 73 13.60 -2.39 -10.67
CA GLN A 73 13.95 -3.77 -10.99
C GLN A 73 13.32 -4.20 -12.32
N SER A 74 12.04 -3.90 -12.53
CA SER A 74 11.32 -4.19 -13.77
C SER A 74 11.99 -3.52 -14.98
N SER A 75 12.37 -2.25 -14.86
CA SER A 75 13.06 -1.52 -15.92
C SER A 75 14.46 -2.09 -16.20
N THR A 76 15.17 -2.52 -15.16
CA THR A 76 16.49 -3.14 -15.28
C THR A 76 16.40 -4.45 -16.06
N VAL A 77 15.43 -5.32 -15.76
CA VAL A 77 15.24 -6.57 -16.52
C VAL A 77 14.70 -6.32 -17.92
N ALA A 78 13.94 -5.23 -18.15
CA ALA A 78 13.54 -4.80 -19.49
C ALA A 78 14.76 -4.43 -20.34
N TYR A 79 15.70 -3.69 -19.76
CA TYR A 79 16.92 -3.27 -20.44
C TYR A 79 17.80 -4.47 -20.81
N GLN A 80 17.91 -5.47 -19.93
CA GLN A 80 18.77 -6.64 -20.14
C GLN A 80 18.14 -7.71 -21.04
N TYR A 81 16.84 -7.97 -20.90
CA TYR A 81 16.18 -9.13 -21.51
C TYR A 81 15.02 -8.75 -22.46
N GLY A 82 14.80 -7.46 -22.71
CA GLY A 82 13.67 -6.97 -23.49
C GLY A 82 12.33 -7.18 -22.77
N VAL A 83 11.23 -7.24 -23.54
CA VAL A 83 9.86 -7.30 -23.01
C VAL A 83 9.59 -8.56 -22.15
N SER A 84 10.31 -9.65 -22.40
CA SER A 84 10.16 -10.89 -21.63
C SER A 84 10.63 -10.76 -20.19
N GLY A 85 11.62 -9.91 -19.91
CA GLY A 85 12.17 -9.69 -18.56
C GLY A 85 11.11 -9.20 -17.56
N PRO A 86 10.45 -8.06 -17.83
CA PRO A 86 9.37 -7.54 -16.98
C PRO A 86 8.20 -8.51 -16.85
N PHE A 87 7.85 -9.21 -17.93
CA PHE A 87 6.77 -10.21 -17.91
C PHE A 87 7.05 -11.32 -16.91
N TRP A 88 8.23 -11.94 -16.97
CA TRP A 88 8.59 -13.01 -16.05
C TRP A 88 8.78 -12.52 -14.61
N TYR A 89 9.30 -11.31 -14.43
CA TYR A 89 9.37 -10.67 -13.11
C TYR A 89 7.99 -10.51 -12.48
N ALA A 90 7.03 -9.94 -13.22
CA ALA A 90 5.65 -9.77 -12.75
C ALA A 90 4.94 -11.11 -12.54
N ALA A 91 5.15 -12.09 -13.41
CA ALA A 91 4.57 -13.43 -13.30
C ALA A 91 5.04 -14.14 -12.03
N GLY A 92 6.33 -14.09 -11.72
CA GLY A 92 6.90 -14.67 -10.49
C GLY A 92 6.32 -14.03 -9.23
N ALA A 93 6.21 -12.70 -9.19
CA ALA A 93 5.63 -11.99 -8.07
C ALA A 93 4.12 -12.27 -7.89
N SER A 94 3.40 -12.47 -8.99
CA SER A 94 1.95 -12.75 -8.96
C SER A 94 1.62 -14.04 -8.20
N ILE A 95 2.48 -15.06 -8.29
CA ILE A 95 2.32 -16.32 -7.55
C ILE A 95 2.31 -16.06 -6.04
N GLN A 96 3.23 -15.22 -5.55
CA GLN A 96 3.32 -14.87 -4.14
C GLN A 96 2.07 -14.14 -3.66
N VAL A 97 1.53 -13.22 -4.48
CA VAL A 97 0.29 -12.50 -4.17
C VAL A 97 -0.90 -13.45 -4.06
N VAL A 98 -1.02 -14.45 -4.95
CA VAL A 98 -2.08 -15.46 -4.89
C VAL A 98 -1.97 -16.31 -3.64
N LEU A 99 -0.77 -16.81 -3.33
CA LEU A 99 -0.55 -17.60 -2.11
C LEU A 99 -0.85 -16.80 -0.84
N PHE A 100 -0.43 -15.53 -0.80
CA PHE A 100 -0.73 -14.64 0.31
C PHE A 100 -2.24 -14.37 0.42
N ALA A 101 -2.96 -14.21 -0.69
CA ALA A 101 -4.40 -14.03 -0.68
C ALA A 101 -5.14 -15.23 -0.05
N ILE A 102 -4.73 -16.46 -0.37
CA ILE A 102 -5.29 -17.68 0.24
C ILE A 102 -5.07 -17.66 1.76
N LEU A 103 -3.84 -17.36 2.20
CA LEU A 103 -3.52 -17.24 3.63
C LEU A 103 -4.33 -16.14 4.31
N ALA A 104 -4.47 -14.97 3.67
CA ALA A 104 -5.25 -13.85 4.20
C ALA A 104 -6.74 -14.18 4.34
N ILE A 105 -7.31 -14.94 3.40
CA ILE A 105 -8.69 -15.44 3.49
C ILE A 105 -8.84 -16.37 4.69
N GLU A 106 -7.98 -17.39 4.81
CA GLU A 106 -8.01 -18.33 5.94
C GLU A 106 -7.82 -17.62 7.29
N LEU A 107 -6.96 -16.62 7.31
CA LEU A 107 -6.71 -15.76 8.46
C LEU A 107 -7.97 -14.98 8.87
N LYS A 108 -8.66 -14.35 7.90
CA LYS A 108 -9.93 -13.64 8.16
C LYS A 108 -11.08 -14.56 8.51
N ARG A 109 -11.10 -15.82 8.05
CA ARG A 109 -12.07 -16.85 8.49
C ARG A 109 -11.91 -17.19 9.98
N LYS A 110 -10.67 -17.20 10.49
CA LYS A 110 -10.36 -17.53 11.90
C LYS A 110 -10.42 -16.32 12.84
N SER A 111 -10.11 -15.13 12.34
CA SER A 111 -10.15 -13.88 13.13
C SER A 111 -10.79 -12.74 12.32
N PRO A 112 -12.13 -12.71 12.20
CA PRO A 112 -12.84 -11.76 11.34
C PRO A 112 -12.73 -10.30 11.79
N MET A 113 -12.56 -10.09 13.10
CA MET A 113 -12.57 -8.76 13.73
C MET A 113 -11.17 -8.19 13.99
N SER A 114 -10.09 -8.88 13.60
CA SER A 114 -8.74 -8.32 13.69
C SER A 114 -8.53 -7.21 12.66
N HIS A 115 -7.97 -6.09 13.07
CA HIS A 115 -7.66 -4.95 12.19
C HIS A 115 -6.23 -5.02 11.67
N THR A 116 -5.31 -5.58 12.47
CA THR A 116 -3.89 -5.65 12.13
C THR A 116 -3.32 -7.06 12.34
N PHE A 117 -2.22 -7.40 11.64
CA PHE A 117 -1.52 -8.67 11.84
C PHE A 117 -1.02 -8.86 13.30
N PRO A 118 -0.45 -7.84 13.97
CA PRO A 118 0.01 -7.98 15.35
C PRO A 118 -1.10 -8.30 16.37
N GLU A 119 -2.34 -7.81 16.18
CA GLU A 119 -3.47 -8.20 17.04
C GLU A 119 -3.73 -9.71 17.04
N MET A 120 -3.53 -10.34 15.88
CA MET A 120 -3.66 -11.78 15.77
C MET A 120 -2.52 -12.53 16.44
N ILE A 121 -1.30 -12.01 16.30
CA ILE A 121 -0.13 -12.54 16.98
C ILE A 121 -0.33 -12.44 18.49
N ASN A 122 -0.88 -11.34 18.99
CA ASN A 122 -1.24 -11.20 20.39
C ASN A 122 -2.28 -12.21 20.84
N ALA A 123 -3.35 -12.40 20.06
CA ALA A 123 -4.41 -13.35 20.38
C ALA A 123 -3.90 -14.80 20.47
N ARG A 124 -2.83 -15.14 19.74
CA ARG A 124 -2.26 -16.49 19.70
C ARG A 124 -1.04 -16.70 20.61
N PHE A 125 -0.15 -15.71 20.69
CA PHE A 125 1.18 -15.82 21.31
C PHE A 125 1.41 -14.80 22.45
N GLY A 126 0.47 -13.88 22.65
CA GLY A 126 0.51 -12.90 23.73
C GLY A 126 1.29 -11.61 23.41
N LYS A 127 1.30 -10.71 24.40
CA LYS A 127 1.72 -9.31 24.25
C LYS A 127 3.19 -9.11 23.95
N SER A 128 4.06 -10.04 24.39
CA SER A 128 5.50 -9.92 24.15
C SER A 128 5.81 -10.07 22.66
N SER A 129 5.26 -11.12 22.02
CA SER A 129 5.40 -11.36 20.59
C SER A 129 4.79 -10.23 19.76
N GLN A 130 3.61 -9.70 20.15
CA GLN A 130 2.98 -8.59 19.44
C GLN A 130 3.88 -7.35 19.30
N LYS A 131 4.72 -7.05 20.29
CA LYS A 131 5.57 -5.84 20.25
C LYS A 131 6.75 -5.96 19.29
N PHE A 132 7.14 -7.19 18.98
CA PHE A 132 8.27 -7.47 18.11
C PHE A 132 7.89 -7.45 16.61
N PHE A 133 6.64 -7.84 16.30
CA PHE A 133 6.08 -7.90 14.96
C PHE A 133 5.27 -6.66 14.62
#